data_AF-A0A355PP59-F1
#
_entry.id   AF-A0A355PP59-F1
#
_cell.length_a   1.000
_cell.length_b   1.000
_cell.length_c   1.000
_cell.angle_alpha   90.00
_cell.angle_beta   90.00
_cell.angle_gamma   90.00
#
_symmetry.space_group_name_H-M   'P 1'
#
loop_
_entity.id
_entity.type
_entity.pdbx_description
1 polymer ?
#
loop_
_entity_poly.entity_id
_entity_poly.type
_entity_poly.pdbx_seq_one_letter_code
_entity_poly.pdbx_strand_id
1 'polypeptide(L)' 'MKPFQLMTAIHKDVTDRLEYINPALAARARIVLNINKSERHIRGGMATREKYQHRVAICSREETR' A
#
# COMPACT_ATOMS: atom_id res chain seq x y z
N MET A 1 -3.53 -12.24 -15.65
CA MET A 1 -3.03 -11.24 -14.69
C MET A 1 -2.63 -11.96 -13.41
N LYS A 2 -1.36 -11.87 -12.97
CA LYS A 2 -0.93 -12.45 -11.68
C LYS A 2 -1.36 -11.54 -10.52
N PRO A 3 -1.80 -12.09 -9.37
CA PRO A 3 -2.18 -11.28 -8.22
C PRO A 3 -0.98 -10.49 -7.70
N PHE A 4 -1.24 -9.25 -7.29
CA PHE A 4 -0.27 -8.31 -6.73
C PHE A 4 0.21 -8.85 -5.38
N GLN A 5 1.21 -9.71 -5.37
CA GLN A 5 1.87 -10.20 -4.18
C GLN A 5 2.95 -9.19 -3.77
N LEU A 6 2.63 -8.33 -2.79
CA LEU A 6 3.65 -7.54 -2.13
C LEU A 6 4.41 -8.49 -1.21
N MET A 7 5.50 -9.07 -1.71
CA MET A 7 6.26 -10.20 -1.15
C MET A 7 7.02 -9.87 0.15
N THR A 8 6.34 -9.35 1.17
CA THR A 8 6.89 -9.26 2.53
C THR A 8 6.56 -10.53 3.31
N ALA A 9 7.40 -10.89 4.28
CA ALA A 9 7.15 -12.04 5.16
C ALA A 9 5.76 -11.95 5.82
N ILE A 10 5.37 -10.75 6.25
CA ILE A 10 4.05 -10.47 6.82
C ILE A 10 2.93 -10.76 5.82
N HIS A 11 3.07 -10.32 4.57
CA HIS A 11 2.06 -10.59 3.56
C HIS A 11 1.89 -12.09 3.33
N LYS A 12 3.00 -12.84 3.25
CA LYS A 12 2.97 -14.30 3.09
C LYS A 12 2.29 -15.00 4.28
N ASP A 13 2.57 -14.54 5.50
CA ASP A 13 1.94 -15.07 6.71
C ASP A 13 0.42 -14.81 6.71
N VAL A 14 -0.01 -13.60 6.31
CA VAL A 14 -1.43 -13.21 6.34
C VAL A 14 -2.24 -13.79 5.18
N THR A 15 -1.68 -13.91 3.97
CA THR A 15 -2.43 -14.40 2.81
C THR A 15 -2.40 -15.90 2.61
N ASP A 16 -1.33 -16.55 3.05
CA ASP A 16 -1.09 -17.95 2.75
C ASP A 16 -1.18 -18.79 4.04
N ARG A 17 -0.33 -18.51 5.04
CA ARG A 17 -0.25 -19.36 6.25
C ARG A 17 -1.47 -19.24 7.16
N LEU A 18 -2.02 -18.04 7.28
CA LEU A 18 -3.14 -17.76 8.18
C LEU A 18 -4.41 -18.55 7.80
N GLU A 19 -4.61 -18.82 6.52
CA GLU A 19 -5.76 -19.62 6.04
C GLU A 19 -5.73 -21.04 6.61
N TYR A 20 -4.54 -21.65 6.71
CA TYR A 20 -4.36 -23.01 7.27
C TYR A 20 -4.40 -23.04 8.80
N ILE A 21 -3.99 -21.96 9.47
CA ILE A 21 -3.92 -21.89 10.94
C ILE A 21 -5.27 -21.46 11.53
N ASN A 22 -5.91 -20.46 10.95
CA ASN A 22 -7.16 -19.89 11.44
C ASN A 22 -8.00 -19.31 10.29
N PRO A 23 -8.85 -20.13 9.64
CA PRO A 23 -9.64 -19.71 8.48
C PRO A 23 -10.63 -18.59 8.81
N ALA A 24 -11.19 -18.57 10.04
CA ALA A 24 -12.11 -17.52 10.47
C ALA A 24 -11.39 -16.15 10.56
N LEU A 25 -10.16 -16.13 11.06
CA LEU A 25 -9.35 -14.91 11.09
C LEU A 25 -8.87 -14.50 9.69
N ALA A 26 -8.50 -15.47 8.84
CA ALA A 26 -8.12 -15.21 7.45
C ALA A 26 -9.25 -14.56 6.65
N ALA A 27 -10.49 -15.03 6.81
CA ALA A 27 -11.67 -14.43 6.18
C ALA A 27 -11.85 -12.96 6.56
N ARG A 28 -11.67 -12.61 7.85
CA ARG A 28 -11.73 -11.22 8.32
C ARG A 28 -10.59 -10.37 7.76
N ALA A 29 -9.37 -10.89 7.76
CA ALA A 29 -8.20 -10.19 7.19
C ALA A 29 -8.39 -9.91 5.69
N ARG A 30 -9.01 -10.83 4.96
CA ARG A 30 -9.29 -10.69 3.52
C ARG A 30 -10.19 -9.49 3.21
N ILE A 31 -11.15 -9.17 4.07
CA ILE A 31 -12.01 -7.98 3.93
C ILE A 31 -11.14 -6.71 3.97
N VAL A 32 -10.26 -6.60 4.97
CA VAL A 32 -9.37 -5.45 5.14
C VAL A 32 -8.38 -5.34 3.98
N LEU A 33 -7.83 -6.46 3.50
CA LEU A 33 -6.93 -6.47 2.35
C LEU A 33 -7.62 -6.01 1.07
N ASN A 34 -8.88 -6.39 0.86
CA ASN A 34 -9.66 -5.96 -0.30
C ASN A 34 -9.90 -4.44 -0.29
N ILE A 35 -10.27 -3.87 0.86
CA ILE A 35 -10.42 -2.42 1.05
C ILE A 35 -9.09 -1.71 0.76
N ASN A 36 -8.00 -2.20 1.34
CA ASN A 36 -6.68 -1.64 1.10
C ASN A 36 -6.29 -1.65 -0.39
N LYS A 37 -6.68 -2.69 -1.12
CA LYS A 37 -6.40 -2.83 -2.54
C LYS A 37 -7.23 -1.86 -3.38
N SER A 38 -8.51 -1.67 -3.07
CA SER A 38 -9.34 -0.69 -3.78
C SER A 38 -8.87 0.74 -3.55
N GLU A 39 -8.45 1.08 -2.34
CA GLU A 39 -7.96 2.42 -1.98
C GLU A 39 -6.52 2.70 -2.44
N ARG A 40 -5.78 1.68 -2.90
CA ARG A 40 -4.37 1.81 -3.31
C ARG A 40 -4.18 2.91 -4.35
N HIS A 41 -5.09 3.03 -5.31
CA HIS A 41 -4.93 4.01 -6.39
C HIS A 41 -5.13 5.45 -5.89
N ILE A 42 -6.06 5.67 -4.95
CA ILE A 42 -6.26 6.96 -4.27
C ILE A 42 -4.97 7.35 -3.53
N ARG A 43 -4.42 6.42 -2.74
CA ARG A 43 -3.13 6.62 -2.07
C ARG A 43 -1.99 6.90 -3.05
N GLY A 44 -1.96 6.21 -4.19
CA GLY A 44 -0.97 6.45 -5.26
C GLY A 44 -1.07 7.85 -5.89
N GLY A 45 -2.30 8.35 -6.10
CA GLY A 45 -2.55 9.70 -6.57
C GLY A 45 -2.06 10.75 -5.57
N MET A 46 -2.37 10.57 -4.28
CA MET A 46 -1.90 11.46 -3.20
C MET A 46 -0.37 11.47 -3.10
N ALA A 47 0.28 10.30 -3.11
CA ALA A 47 1.74 10.20 -3.05
C ALA A 47 2.42 10.88 -4.26
N THR A 48 1.82 10.80 -5.44
CA THR A 48 2.33 11.50 -6.63
C THR A 48 2.20 13.01 -6.45
N ARG A 49 1.02 13.50 -6.05
CA ARG A 49 0.80 14.93 -5.78
C ARG A 49 1.80 15.48 -4.77
N GLU A 50 1.97 14.79 -3.64
CA GLU A 50 2.91 15.17 -2.58
C GLU A 50 4.35 15.22 -3.09
N LYS A 51 4.79 14.22 -3.87
CA LYS A 51 6.13 14.20 -4.48
C LYS A 51 6.41 15.47 -5.30
N TYR A 52 5.46 15.90 -6.13
CA TYR A 52 5.64 17.09 -6.96
C TYR A 52 5.57 18.39 -6.15
N GLN A 53 4.67 18.47 -5.17
CA GLN A 53 4.61 19.64 -4.28
C GLN A 53 5.93 19.81 -3.49
N HIS A 54 6.48 18.72 -2.96
CA HIS A 54 7.77 18.76 -2.25
C HIS A 54 8.93 19.13 -3.19
N ARG A 55 8.95 18.60 -4.42
CA ARG A 55 9.97 18.98 -5.42
C ARG A 55 9.91 20.47 -5.77
N VAL A 56 8.72 21.04 -5.95
CA VAL A 56 8.55 22.48 -6.19
C VAL A 56 9.06 23.28 -4.99
N ALA A 57 8.69 22.89 -3.77
CA ALA A 57 9.12 23.57 -2.55
C ALA A 57 10.65 23.54 -2.34
N ILE A 58 11.32 22.44 -2.70
CA ILE A 58 12.80 22.37 -2.68
C ILE A 58 13.40 23.36 -3.68
N CYS A 59 12.92 23.34 -4.92
CA CYS A 59 13.47 24.20 -5.98
C CYS A 59 13.35 25.69 -5.63
N SER A 60 12.20 26.12 -5.09
CA SER A 60 11.98 27.52 -4.68
C SER A 60 12.85 27.94 -3.49
N ARG A 61 13.27 27.00 -2.62
CA ARG A 61 14.18 27.28 -1.49
C ARG A 61 15.64 27.38 -1.92
N GLU A 62 16.03 26.74 -3.01
CA GLU A 62 17.38 26.86 -3.58
C GLU A 62 17.57 28.19 -4.30
N GLU A 63 16.52 28.74 -4.89
CA GLU A 63 16.55 30.02 -5.61
C GLU A 63 16.59 31.25 -4.67
N THR A 64 16.26 31.07 -3.39
CA THR A 64 16.31 32.10 -2.34
C THR A 64 17.58 32.06 -1.48
N ARG A 65 18.57 31.24 -1.86
CA ARG A 65 19.84 31.07 -1.17
C ARG A 65 21.01 31.62 -1.99
#